data_AF-A0AA46TJA0-F1
#
_entry.id   AF-A0AA46TJA0-F1
#
_cell.length_a   1.000
_cell.length_b   1.000
_cell.length_c   1.000
_cell.angle_alpha   90.00
_cell.angle_beta   90.00
_cell.angle_gamma   90.00
#
_symmetry.space_group_name_H-M   'P 1'
#
loop_
_entity.id
_entity.type
_entity.pdbx_description
1 polymer ?
#
loop_
_entity_poly.entity_id
_entity_poly.type
_entity_poly.pdbx_seq_one_letter_code
_entity_poly.pdbx_strand_id
1 'polypeptide(L)'
;MSSSKSRLLELVRSHLGSQVSELRKPPWAPDEKRHAGGDAIDLGIPGRIFPQWLRCTGCGLLAKVSHELFDYENTNRYRPDQARFVHKRCTGRRGKARASTQAAIPARYLLACVDGHLDEFPYVEWVHRGKPCSSGDAYPRMKMDEWKSNIGPDVRLTCQSCNVTRGMREATARDAEEKLPYCRGRHPHLDAFYPCEHQGKLMMLGAANQWFPSTLSLLALPREESATPEELVPDLRALPNGALDGPQDVSAIGMFRMMASNIAQTDVFDDLPDEVLWRAVQLARGDSVPNVVTAPEKRTDPRTILAPEWTVLTDEQKYMRHSGMADFRAARRDVPDLLSGVVAATVAVEKLKKVNAFIGFTRIDALDRMDDAAERVAPLTRDGRPTWYLPRRTVVKACSCGSMKLS
;
A
#
# COMPACT_ATOMS: atom_id res chain seq x y z
N MET A 1 -9.56 -14.44 16.68
CA MET A 1 -8.66 -13.90 15.61
C MET A 1 -9.39 -13.47 14.33
N SER A 2 -10.64 -13.90 14.11
CA SER A 2 -11.46 -13.57 12.92
C SER A 2 -11.96 -12.12 12.91
N SER A 3 -12.49 -11.64 14.05
CA SER A 3 -13.20 -10.36 14.18
C SER A 3 -12.47 -9.11 13.65
N SER A 4 -11.17 -8.92 13.93
CA SER A 4 -10.46 -7.72 13.42
C SER A 4 -10.27 -7.70 11.90
N LYS A 5 -10.30 -8.87 11.23
CA LYS A 5 -10.22 -8.95 9.77
C LYS A 5 -11.56 -8.59 9.14
N SER A 6 -12.67 -9.06 9.72
CA SER A 6 -14.05 -8.73 9.32
C SER A 6 -14.30 -7.23 9.40
N ARG A 7 -13.99 -6.60 10.55
CA ARG A 7 -14.14 -5.15 10.76
C ARG A 7 -13.29 -4.31 9.81
N LEU A 8 -12.06 -4.75 9.55
CA LEU A 8 -11.20 -4.06 8.58
C LEU A 8 -11.78 -4.14 7.17
N LEU A 9 -12.36 -5.29 6.80
CA LEU A 9 -13.02 -5.47 5.50
C LEU A 9 -14.27 -4.58 5.40
N GLU A 10 -15.09 -4.49 6.44
CA GLU A 10 -16.23 -3.58 6.50
C GLU A 10 -15.82 -2.11 6.38
N LEU A 11 -14.78 -1.70 7.10
CA LEU A 11 -14.23 -0.35 7.00
C LEU A 11 -13.78 -0.05 5.56
N VAL A 12 -13.03 -0.97 4.95
CA VAL A 12 -12.60 -0.84 3.56
C VAL A 12 -13.80 -0.76 2.61
N ARG A 13 -14.84 -1.58 2.81
CA ARG A 13 -16.09 -1.54 2.03
C ARG A 13 -16.84 -0.22 2.18
N SER A 14 -16.88 0.34 3.38
CA SER A 14 -17.54 1.63 3.64
C SER A 14 -16.85 2.79 2.92
N HIS A 15 -15.52 2.70 2.72
CA HIS A 15 -14.72 3.73 2.09
C HIS A 15 -14.63 3.57 0.56
N LEU A 16 -14.44 2.34 0.08
CA LEU A 16 -14.14 2.06 -1.33
C LEU A 16 -15.32 1.44 -2.10
N GLY A 17 -16.30 0.90 -1.38
CA GLY A 17 -17.51 0.27 -1.92
C GLY A 17 -17.62 -1.24 -1.65
N SER A 18 -18.80 -1.79 -1.86
CA SER A 18 -19.14 -3.19 -1.59
C SER A 18 -18.49 -4.20 -2.53
N GLN A 19 -17.84 -3.76 -3.62
CA GLN A 19 -17.12 -4.64 -4.55
C GLN A 19 -15.93 -5.35 -3.90
N VAL A 20 -15.44 -4.85 -2.76
CA VAL A 20 -14.31 -5.47 -2.05
C VAL A 20 -14.79 -6.75 -1.36
N SER A 21 -14.43 -7.90 -1.92
CA SER A 21 -14.83 -9.20 -1.39
C SER A 21 -13.92 -9.70 -0.27
N GLU A 22 -12.61 -9.39 -0.32
CA GLU A 22 -11.65 -10.00 0.59
C GLU A 22 -10.38 -9.20 0.89
N LEU A 23 -9.69 -9.58 1.98
CA LEU A 23 -8.34 -9.12 2.31
C LEU A 23 -7.34 -10.25 2.07
N ARG A 24 -6.44 -10.07 1.10
CA ARG A 24 -5.45 -11.06 0.66
C ARG A 24 -4.09 -10.81 1.32
N LYS A 25 -3.41 -11.87 1.75
CA LYS A 25 -2.02 -11.77 2.18
C LYS A 25 -1.12 -11.60 0.95
N PRO A 26 0.08 -10.98 1.09
CA PRO A 26 1.06 -10.97 0.01
C PRO A 26 1.37 -12.41 -0.44
N PRO A 27 1.75 -12.63 -1.71
CA PRO A 27 2.14 -13.94 -2.20
C PRO A 27 3.29 -14.49 -1.33
N TRP A 28 3.17 -15.75 -0.92
CA TRP A 28 4.15 -16.46 -0.11
C TRP A 28 4.73 -17.61 -0.94
N ALA A 29 6.05 -17.68 -1.01
CA ALA A 29 6.74 -18.82 -1.58
C ALA A 29 7.00 -19.87 -0.47
N PRO A 30 6.68 -21.15 -0.69
CA PRO A 30 6.95 -22.18 0.30
C PRO A 30 8.45 -22.38 0.55
N ASP A 31 8.81 -22.71 1.79
CA ASP A 31 10.18 -23.07 2.19
C ASP A 31 10.57 -24.48 1.70
N GLU A 32 10.15 -24.86 0.50
CA GLU A 32 10.56 -26.11 -0.12
C GLU A 32 12.01 -26.01 -0.61
N LYS A 33 12.82 -27.03 -0.32
CA LYS A 33 14.19 -27.11 -0.84
C LYS A 33 14.12 -27.09 -2.37
N ARG A 34 14.85 -26.15 -2.97
CA ARG A 34 14.90 -25.70 -4.39
C ARG A 34 15.11 -26.78 -5.48
N HIS A 35 14.93 -28.06 -5.19
CA HIS A 35 15.18 -29.17 -6.12
C HIS A 35 13.93 -30.03 -6.42
N ALA A 36 12.76 -29.68 -5.88
CA ALA A 36 11.51 -30.41 -6.13
C ALA A 36 10.28 -29.50 -6.35
N GLY A 37 10.48 -28.19 -6.45
CA GLY A 37 9.38 -27.24 -6.70
C GLY A 37 9.06 -27.17 -8.19
N GLY A 38 7.79 -27.34 -8.57
CA GLY A 38 7.35 -27.22 -9.97
C GLY A 38 7.60 -25.83 -10.57
N ASP A 39 7.41 -25.71 -11.89
CA ASP A 39 7.73 -24.53 -12.73
C ASP A 39 7.32 -23.16 -12.15
N ALA A 40 6.23 -23.12 -11.37
CA ALA A 40 5.72 -21.89 -10.76
C ALA A 40 6.62 -21.32 -9.64
N ILE A 41 7.41 -22.14 -8.94
CA ILE A 41 8.32 -21.70 -7.87
C ILE A 41 9.61 -21.12 -8.46
N ASP A 42 10.07 -21.67 -9.59
CA ASP A 42 11.29 -21.24 -10.28
C ASP A 42 11.10 -19.98 -11.14
N LEU A 43 9.88 -19.69 -11.63
CA LEU A 43 9.61 -18.54 -12.50
C LEU A 43 9.68 -17.16 -11.81
N GLY A 44 9.49 -17.12 -10.47
CA GLY A 44 9.45 -15.87 -9.71
C GLY A 44 8.22 -14.99 -10.02
N ILE A 45 8.21 -13.75 -9.51
CA ILE A 45 7.15 -12.77 -9.80
C ILE A 45 7.53 -12.03 -11.09
N PRO A 46 6.68 -12.02 -12.14
CA PRO A 46 6.98 -11.29 -13.35
C PRO A 46 7.10 -9.78 -13.03
N GLY A 47 8.27 -9.23 -13.33
CA GLY A 47 8.57 -7.81 -13.15
C GLY A 47 8.73 -7.10 -14.48
N ARG A 48 8.51 -5.79 -14.49
CA ARG A 48 8.86 -4.92 -15.63
C ARG A 48 10.01 -4.01 -15.24
N ILE A 49 10.89 -3.76 -16.22
CA ILE A 49 11.99 -2.82 -16.06
C ILE A 49 11.43 -1.41 -16.14
N PHE A 50 11.58 -0.67 -15.05
CA PHE A 50 11.25 0.76 -15.00
C PHE A 50 12.30 1.50 -14.16
N PRO A 51 12.84 2.64 -14.63
CA PRO A 51 12.73 3.15 -16.00
C PRO A 51 13.43 2.21 -17.00
N GLN A 52 13.00 2.25 -18.25
CA GLN A 52 13.65 1.63 -19.40
C GLN A 52 14.87 2.42 -19.87
N TRP A 53 14.94 3.74 -19.64
CA TRP A 53 16.16 4.50 -19.91
C TRP A 53 17.28 4.10 -18.95
N LEU A 54 18.40 3.69 -19.53
CA LEU A 54 19.62 3.33 -18.83
C LEU A 54 20.76 4.29 -19.20
N ARG A 55 21.65 4.51 -18.23
CA ARG A 55 22.87 5.29 -18.37
C ARG A 55 24.10 4.40 -18.09
N CYS A 56 25.02 4.34 -19.04
CA CYS A 56 26.32 3.70 -18.84
C CYS A 56 27.18 4.55 -17.88
N THR A 57 27.73 3.91 -16.84
CA THR A 57 28.60 4.58 -15.85
C THR A 57 29.96 4.98 -16.42
N GLY A 58 30.45 4.27 -17.44
CA GLY A 58 31.77 4.52 -18.04
C GLY A 58 31.78 5.65 -19.08
N CYS A 59 30.92 5.57 -20.11
CA CYS A 59 30.91 6.56 -21.19
C CYS A 59 29.79 7.60 -21.11
N GLY A 60 28.79 7.40 -20.23
CA GLY A 60 27.63 8.28 -20.13
C GLY A 60 26.57 8.06 -21.22
N LEU A 61 26.68 7.00 -22.04
CA LEU A 61 25.62 6.63 -22.99
C LEU A 61 24.28 6.56 -22.28
N LEU A 62 23.28 7.27 -22.80
CA LEU A 62 21.92 7.28 -22.31
C LEU A 62 21.02 6.74 -23.43
N ALA A 63 20.40 5.58 -23.21
CA ALA A 63 19.53 4.95 -24.19
C ALA A 63 18.49 4.05 -23.51
N LYS A 64 17.46 3.63 -24.24
CA LYS A 64 16.50 2.63 -23.73
C LYS A 64 17.17 1.27 -23.54
N VAL A 65 16.60 0.44 -22.66
CA VAL A 65 17.08 -0.91 -22.35
C VAL A 65 17.15 -1.83 -23.57
N SER A 66 16.33 -1.57 -24.60
CA SER A 66 16.31 -2.28 -25.87
C SER A 66 17.45 -1.88 -26.84
N HIS A 67 18.30 -0.93 -26.45
CA HIS A 67 19.41 -0.47 -27.29
C HIS A 67 20.48 -1.56 -27.41
N GLU A 68 20.98 -1.82 -28.62
CA GLU A 68 21.91 -2.91 -28.97
C GLU A 68 23.22 -2.96 -28.13
N LEU A 69 23.64 -1.81 -27.61
CA LEU A 69 24.84 -1.69 -26.77
C LEU A 69 24.62 -2.14 -25.32
N PHE A 70 23.36 -2.27 -24.88
CA PHE A 70 23.02 -2.78 -23.56
C PHE A 70 22.67 -4.26 -23.61
N ASP A 71 23.13 -4.98 -22.59
CA ASP A 71 22.85 -6.39 -22.42
C ASP A 71 22.46 -6.68 -20.96
N TYR A 72 21.70 -7.75 -20.75
CA TYR A 72 21.27 -8.21 -19.44
C TYR A 72 22.10 -9.40 -19.00
N GLU A 73 22.77 -9.27 -17.85
CA GLU A 73 23.54 -10.35 -17.23
C GLU A 73 22.81 -10.83 -15.98
N ASN A 74 22.36 -12.09 -15.98
CA ASN A 74 21.87 -12.79 -14.80
C ASN A 74 22.41 -14.24 -14.82
N THR A 75 23.72 -14.37 -14.68
CA THR A 75 24.43 -15.64 -14.87
C THR A 75 24.43 -16.52 -13.62
N ASN A 76 24.21 -15.96 -12.43
CA ASN A 76 24.27 -16.68 -11.17
C ASN A 76 22.86 -17.01 -10.63
N ARG A 77 22.40 -18.25 -10.87
CA ARG A 77 21.09 -18.74 -10.39
C ARG A 77 20.92 -18.61 -8.87
N TYR A 78 22.00 -18.69 -8.10
CA TYR A 78 21.95 -18.59 -6.64
C TYR A 78 22.04 -17.16 -6.12
N ARG A 79 22.37 -16.20 -7.00
CA ARG A 79 22.51 -14.77 -6.69
C ARG A 79 21.73 -13.92 -7.69
N PRO A 80 20.38 -14.05 -7.74
CA PRO A 80 19.55 -13.21 -8.59
C PRO A 80 19.68 -11.71 -8.24
N ASP A 81 20.16 -11.38 -7.03
CA ASP A 81 20.53 -10.02 -6.61
C ASP A 81 21.67 -9.41 -7.44
N GLN A 82 22.47 -10.22 -8.14
CA GLN A 82 23.57 -9.78 -8.99
C GLN A 82 23.13 -9.49 -10.43
N ALA A 83 21.86 -9.70 -10.77
CA ALA A 83 21.32 -9.38 -12.07
C ALA A 83 21.51 -7.89 -12.40
N ARG A 84 22.02 -7.59 -13.59
CA ARG A 84 22.37 -6.21 -13.98
C ARG A 84 22.29 -5.99 -15.48
N PHE A 85 22.16 -4.73 -15.86
CA PHE A 85 22.39 -4.30 -17.23
C PHE A 85 23.84 -3.82 -17.39
N VAL A 86 24.43 -4.11 -18.54
CA VAL A 86 25.80 -3.73 -18.87
C VAL A 86 25.90 -3.12 -20.26
N HIS A 87 26.86 -2.23 -20.46
CA HIS A 87 27.32 -1.78 -21.76
C HIS A 87 28.59 -2.55 -22.12
N LYS A 88 28.48 -3.46 -23.09
CA LYS A 88 29.62 -4.27 -23.57
C LYS A 88 30.57 -3.41 -24.39
N ARG A 89 31.87 -3.71 -24.33
CA ARG A 89 32.94 -3.05 -25.11
C ARG A 89 32.94 -1.51 -25.00
N CYS A 90 32.57 -0.95 -23.86
CA CYS A 90 32.58 0.49 -23.63
C CYS A 90 34.02 1.05 -23.65
N THR A 91 34.26 2.10 -24.44
CA THR A 91 35.56 2.78 -24.61
C THR A 91 35.71 4.05 -23.78
N GLY A 92 34.85 4.21 -22.75
CA GLY A 92 34.88 5.32 -21.79
C GLY A 92 34.39 6.65 -22.36
N ARG A 93 34.37 7.70 -21.52
CA ARG A 93 33.73 9.00 -21.83
C ARG A 93 34.31 9.74 -23.04
N ARG A 94 35.61 9.54 -23.32
CA ARG A 94 36.32 10.11 -24.48
C ARG A 94 36.39 9.16 -25.69
N GLY A 95 35.89 7.93 -25.57
CA GLY A 95 35.93 6.93 -26.64
C GLY A 95 37.32 6.36 -26.94
N LYS A 96 38.32 6.66 -26.11
CA LYS A 96 39.74 6.30 -26.33
C LYS A 96 40.28 5.25 -25.36
N ALA A 97 39.50 4.84 -24.36
CA ALA A 97 39.94 3.82 -23.40
C ALA A 97 39.83 2.42 -24.01
N ARG A 98 40.65 1.49 -23.52
CA ARG A 98 40.53 0.07 -23.84
C ARG A 98 39.09 -0.40 -23.55
N ALA A 99 38.51 -1.12 -24.51
CA ALA A 99 37.14 -1.61 -24.40
C ALA A 99 36.96 -2.48 -23.15
N SER A 100 36.00 -2.13 -22.30
CA SER A 100 35.65 -2.85 -21.08
C SER A 100 34.15 -2.88 -20.87
N THR A 101 33.63 -3.92 -20.23
CA THR A 101 32.22 -3.96 -19.81
C THR A 101 31.99 -2.98 -18.67
N GLN A 102 30.95 -2.16 -18.76
CA GLN A 102 30.59 -1.16 -17.76
C GLN A 102 29.14 -1.33 -17.33
N ALA A 103 28.81 -1.02 -16.08
CA ALA A 103 27.44 -1.09 -15.61
C ALA A 103 26.55 -0.07 -16.34
N ALA A 104 25.34 -0.49 -16.70
CA ALA A 104 24.27 0.37 -17.17
C ALA A 104 23.23 0.48 -16.05
N ILE A 105 23.12 1.68 -15.47
CA ILE A 105 22.21 1.94 -14.34
C ILE A 105 20.96 2.65 -14.83
N PRO A 106 19.81 2.50 -14.17
CA PRO A 106 18.61 3.26 -14.49
C PRO A 106 18.88 4.77 -14.51
N ALA A 107 18.34 5.46 -15.51
CA ALA A 107 18.45 6.90 -15.61
C ALA A 107 17.69 7.56 -14.44
N ARG A 108 18.34 8.51 -13.78
CA ARG A 108 17.92 9.01 -12.46
C ARG A 108 16.75 10.00 -12.47
N TYR A 109 16.37 10.52 -13.62
CA TYR A 109 15.28 11.51 -13.74
C TYR A 109 14.01 10.85 -14.25
N LEU A 110 12.90 11.19 -13.61
CA LEU A 110 11.54 10.77 -13.90
C LEU A 110 10.63 12.01 -13.94
N LEU A 111 9.40 11.83 -14.43
CA LEU A 111 8.31 12.79 -14.29
C LEU A 111 7.17 12.18 -13.47
N ALA A 112 6.58 12.95 -12.57
CA ALA A 112 5.38 12.56 -11.83
C ALA A 112 4.34 13.69 -11.85
N CYS A 113 3.07 13.41 -11.60
CA CYS A 113 2.06 14.44 -11.40
C CYS A 113 1.28 14.23 -10.09
N VAL A 114 0.41 15.20 -9.76
CA VAL A 114 -0.36 15.24 -8.52
C VAL A 114 -1.40 14.12 -8.39
N ASP A 115 -1.84 13.53 -9.51
CA ASP A 115 -2.73 12.35 -9.56
C ASP A 115 -1.97 11.02 -9.34
N GLY A 116 -0.68 11.10 -9.05
CA GLY A 116 0.13 9.92 -8.82
C GLY A 116 0.51 9.16 -10.09
N HIS A 117 0.48 9.77 -11.28
CA HIS A 117 1.16 9.22 -12.47
C HIS A 117 2.68 9.31 -12.33
N LEU A 118 3.40 8.40 -13.00
CA LEU A 118 4.87 8.36 -13.03
C LEU A 118 5.34 7.91 -14.42
N ASP A 119 6.21 8.69 -15.03
CA ASP A 119 6.81 8.36 -16.32
C ASP A 119 8.33 8.57 -16.27
N GLU A 120 8.99 8.03 -17.28
CA GLU A 120 10.40 8.27 -17.53
C GLU A 120 10.59 9.71 -18.01
N PHE A 121 11.74 10.30 -17.69
CA PHE A 121 12.02 11.65 -18.17
C PHE A 121 12.19 11.66 -19.70
N PRO A 122 11.58 12.61 -20.43
CA PRO A 122 11.60 12.66 -21.89
C PRO A 122 12.91 13.31 -22.35
N TYR A 123 14.01 12.55 -22.27
CA TYR A 123 15.37 13.05 -22.49
C TYR A 123 15.60 13.67 -23.87
N VAL A 124 15.00 13.09 -24.92
CA VAL A 124 15.16 13.56 -26.31
C VAL A 124 14.42 14.88 -26.49
N GLU A 125 13.15 14.91 -26.11
CA GLU A 125 12.27 16.07 -26.21
C GLU A 125 12.78 17.21 -25.34
N TRP A 126 13.30 16.90 -24.14
CA TRP A 126 13.91 17.89 -23.26
C TRP A 126 15.09 18.59 -23.92
N VAL A 127 16.06 17.83 -24.46
CA VAL A 127 17.26 18.41 -25.10
C VAL A 127 16.89 19.26 -26.32
N HIS A 128 15.91 18.84 -27.10
CA HIS A 128 15.48 19.55 -28.30
C HIS A 128 14.36 20.59 -28.06
N ARG A 129 13.96 20.83 -26.80
CA ARG A 129 12.87 21.76 -26.44
C ARG A 129 11.57 21.45 -27.20
N GLY A 130 11.22 20.17 -27.28
CA GLY A 130 10.03 19.66 -27.98
C GLY A 130 10.13 19.62 -29.51
N LYS A 131 11.24 20.09 -30.11
CA LYS A 131 11.45 20.03 -31.56
C LYS A 131 12.01 18.66 -31.98
N PRO A 132 11.77 18.21 -33.22
CA PRO A 132 12.42 17.01 -33.74
C PRO A 132 13.95 17.20 -33.83
N CYS A 133 14.69 16.09 -33.75
CA CYS A 133 16.13 16.11 -33.94
C CYS A 133 16.47 16.54 -35.38
N SER A 134 17.40 17.47 -35.55
CA SER A 134 17.82 17.95 -36.88
C SER A 134 18.52 16.90 -37.73
N SER A 135 18.94 15.77 -37.14
CA SER A 135 19.50 14.64 -37.88
C SER A 135 18.44 13.75 -38.54
N GLY A 136 17.14 13.98 -38.27
CA GLY A 136 16.05 13.13 -38.77
C GLY A 136 15.92 11.78 -38.06
N ASP A 137 16.75 11.50 -37.06
CA ASP A 137 16.72 10.26 -36.29
C ASP A 137 15.58 10.32 -35.26
N ALA A 138 14.68 9.34 -35.30
CA ALA A 138 13.57 9.22 -34.36
C ALA A 138 14.02 8.83 -32.95
N TYR A 139 15.18 8.16 -32.82
CA TYR A 139 15.73 7.71 -31.54
C TYR A 139 17.20 8.08 -31.42
N PRO A 140 17.51 9.40 -31.40
CA PRO A 140 18.89 9.85 -31.44
C PRO A 140 19.66 9.35 -30.22
N ARG A 141 20.93 9.04 -30.45
CA ARG A 141 21.83 8.58 -29.40
C ARG A 141 22.06 9.70 -28.38
N MET A 142 21.69 9.46 -27.12
CA MET A 142 21.84 10.45 -26.06
C MET A 142 23.06 10.16 -25.19
N LYS A 143 23.60 11.21 -24.57
CA LYS A 143 24.67 11.12 -23.58
C LYS A 143 24.34 11.98 -22.38
N MET A 144 24.58 11.44 -21.18
CA MET A 144 24.43 12.12 -19.91
C MET A 144 25.81 12.25 -19.24
N ASP A 145 26.29 13.47 -19.19
CA ASP A 145 27.52 13.84 -18.51
C ASP A 145 27.17 14.44 -17.14
N GLU A 146 27.64 13.79 -16.08
CA GLU A 146 27.51 14.26 -14.71
C GLU A 146 28.89 14.62 -14.15
N TRP A 147 28.95 15.70 -13.37
CA TRP A 147 30.12 16.11 -12.59
C TRP A 147 29.72 16.60 -11.21
N LYS A 148 30.67 16.52 -10.26
CA LYS A 148 30.50 17.11 -8.93
C LYS A 148 30.59 18.64 -9.08
N SER A 149 29.63 19.36 -8.52
CA SER A 149 29.71 20.81 -8.35
C SER A 149 29.46 21.20 -6.89
N ASN A 150 29.88 22.39 -6.50
CA ASN A 150 29.71 22.90 -5.13
C ASN A 150 28.23 23.13 -4.75
N ILE A 151 27.32 23.15 -5.73
CA ILE A 151 25.88 23.39 -5.55
C ILE A 151 25.08 22.07 -5.69
N GLY A 152 25.76 20.94 -5.92
CA GLY A 152 25.15 19.63 -6.17
C GLY A 152 25.61 19.01 -7.49
N PRO A 153 25.16 17.80 -7.85
CA PRO A 153 25.50 17.19 -9.14
C PRO A 153 24.90 18.01 -10.29
N ASP A 154 25.77 18.50 -11.17
CA ASP A 154 25.36 19.18 -12.40
C ASP A 154 25.41 18.18 -13.55
N VAL A 155 24.34 18.16 -14.33
CA VAL A 155 24.09 17.13 -15.35
C VAL A 155 23.76 17.81 -16.66
N ARG A 156 24.51 17.45 -17.69
CA ARG A 156 24.29 17.86 -19.07
C ARG A 156 23.89 16.67 -19.91
N LEU A 157 22.79 16.86 -20.63
CA LEU A 157 22.31 15.95 -21.64
C LEU A 157 22.77 16.45 -23.00
N THR A 158 23.24 15.53 -23.83
CA THR A 158 23.75 15.81 -25.18
C THR A 158 23.12 14.82 -26.15
N CYS A 159 22.53 15.33 -27.23
CA CYS A 159 22.19 14.53 -28.39
C CYS A 159 23.46 14.34 -29.23
N GLN A 160 23.94 13.11 -29.39
CA GLN A 160 25.17 12.84 -30.14
C GLN A 160 24.95 12.89 -31.66
N SER A 161 23.70 12.80 -32.13
CA SER A 161 23.37 12.85 -33.56
C SER A 161 23.42 14.28 -34.12
N CYS A 162 23.06 15.29 -33.32
CA CYS A 162 23.04 16.71 -33.73
C CYS A 162 23.90 17.64 -32.87
N ASN A 163 24.56 17.14 -31.83
CA ASN A 163 25.38 17.87 -30.86
C ASN A 163 24.66 18.96 -30.04
N VAL A 164 23.32 18.99 -30.06
CA VAL A 164 22.55 19.87 -29.17
C VAL A 164 22.68 19.40 -27.72
N THR A 165 22.81 20.35 -26.79
CA THR A 165 22.95 20.06 -25.36
C THR A 165 21.97 20.86 -24.52
N ARG A 166 21.54 20.30 -23.39
CA ARG A 166 20.72 20.99 -22.38
C ARG A 166 21.06 20.48 -20.99
N GLY A 167 21.13 21.40 -20.02
CA GLY A 167 21.37 21.07 -18.61
C GLY A 167 20.10 20.65 -17.89
N MET A 168 20.24 19.85 -16.83
CA MET A 168 19.12 19.50 -15.95
C MET A 168 18.82 20.55 -14.87
N ARG A 169 19.70 21.56 -14.68
CA ARG A 169 19.45 22.66 -13.75
C ARG A 169 18.17 23.44 -14.07
N GLU A 170 17.86 23.59 -15.37
CA GLU A 170 16.60 24.18 -15.83
C GLU A 170 15.37 23.36 -15.42
N ALA A 171 15.48 22.03 -15.30
CA ALA A 171 14.40 21.14 -14.88
C ALA A 171 14.22 21.08 -13.36
N THR A 172 15.16 21.63 -12.59
CA THR A 172 15.11 21.71 -11.12
C THR A 172 14.82 23.13 -10.60
N ALA A 173 14.68 24.10 -11.50
CA ALA A 173 14.44 25.49 -11.16
C ALA A 173 13.01 25.71 -10.64
N ARG A 174 12.74 26.86 -10.01
CA ARG A 174 11.40 27.21 -9.50
C ARG A 174 10.34 27.28 -10.61
N ASP A 175 10.76 27.69 -11.80
CA ASP A 175 9.95 27.77 -13.03
C ASP A 175 10.08 26.51 -13.90
N ALA A 176 10.54 25.39 -13.33
CA ALA A 176 10.71 24.15 -14.10
C ALA A 176 9.38 23.63 -14.65
N GLU A 177 8.28 23.81 -13.92
CA GLU A 177 6.95 23.37 -14.34
C GLU A 177 6.58 23.95 -15.72
N GLU A 178 6.91 25.20 -16.03
CA GLU A 178 6.64 25.83 -17.34
C GLU A 178 7.46 25.24 -18.49
N LYS A 179 8.59 24.58 -18.18
CA LYS A 179 9.55 24.06 -19.16
C LYS A 179 9.42 22.55 -19.38
N LEU A 180 8.80 21.86 -18.42
CA LEU A 180 8.54 20.44 -18.48
C LEU A 180 7.29 20.18 -19.34
N PRO A 181 7.15 18.98 -19.91
CA PRO A 181 5.92 18.62 -20.60
C PRO A 181 4.80 18.26 -19.61
N TYR A 182 3.57 18.29 -20.11
CA TYR A 182 2.41 17.74 -19.43
C TYR A 182 2.58 16.24 -19.15
N CYS A 183 1.88 15.77 -18.13
CA CYS A 183 1.85 14.37 -17.78
C CYS A 183 1.24 13.54 -18.92
N ARG A 184 1.91 12.46 -19.32
CA ARG A 184 1.36 11.47 -20.27
C ARG A 184 0.33 10.54 -19.63
N GLY A 185 0.17 10.60 -18.31
CA GLY A 185 -0.76 9.76 -17.56
C GLY A 185 -0.32 8.30 -17.40
N ARG A 186 0.99 8.04 -17.38
CA ARG A 186 1.52 6.68 -17.25
C ARG A 186 1.43 6.16 -15.81
N HIS A 187 0.98 4.93 -15.64
CA HIS A 187 1.20 4.13 -14.43
C HIS A 187 2.10 2.94 -14.74
N PRO A 188 3.39 2.99 -14.39
CA PRO A 188 4.35 1.93 -14.70
C PRO A 188 3.98 0.60 -14.04
N HIS A 189 3.37 0.65 -12.86
CA HIS A 189 2.93 -0.52 -12.10
C HIS A 189 1.71 -1.22 -12.71
N LEU A 190 0.93 -0.53 -13.56
CA LEU A 190 -0.23 -1.11 -14.26
C LEU A 190 0.03 -1.35 -15.75
N ASP A 191 1.19 -0.90 -16.26
CA ASP A 191 1.46 -0.82 -17.69
C ASP A 191 0.33 -0.12 -18.47
N ALA A 192 -0.18 0.98 -17.92
CA ALA A 192 -1.35 1.66 -18.47
C ALA A 192 -1.10 3.16 -18.59
N PHE A 193 -1.86 3.79 -19.47
CA PHE A 193 -1.95 5.23 -19.62
C PHE A 193 -3.41 5.65 -19.43
N TYR A 194 -3.65 6.66 -18.61
CA TYR A 194 -4.95 7.32 -18.49
C TYR A 194 -4.83 8.79 -18.89
N PRO A 195 -5.90 9.44 -19.39
CA PRO A 195 -5.86 10.87 -19.66
C PRO A 195 -5.45 11.66 -18.41
N CYS A 196 -4.55 12.63 -18.58
CA CYS A 196 -4.13 13.52 -17.50
C CYS A 196 -3.82 14.89 -18.09
N GLU A 197 -4.30 15.94 -17.43
CA GLU A 197 -4.12 17.33 -17.86
C GLU A 197 -3.15 18.09 -16.94
N HIS A 198 -2.58 17.41 -15.95
CA HIS A 198 -1.66 18.03 -15.00
C HIS A 198 -0.25 18.19 -15.55
N GLN A 199 0.41 19.27 -15.11
CA GLN A 199 1.81 19.53 -15.40
C GLN A 199 2.71 18.46 -14.76
N GLY A 200 3.71 17.99 -15.52
CA GLY A 200 4.71 17.07 -14.98
C GLY A 200 5.68 17.78 -14.04
N LYS A 201 5.95 17.16 -12.89
CA LYS A 201 7.00 17.57 -11.95
C LYS A 201 8.21 16.64 -12.07
N LEU A 202 9.40 17.22 -12.07
CA LEU A 202 10.64 16.44 -12.05
C LEU A 202 10.70 15.62 -10.75
N MET A 203 11.03 14.34 -10.89
CA MET A 203 11.22 13.44 -9.76
C MET A 203 12.53 12.68 -9.91
N MET A 204 13.27 12.53 -8.82
CA MET A 204 14.48 11.72 -8.80
C MET A 204 14.10 10.26 -8.55
N LEU A 205 14.74 9.33 -9.26
CA LEU A 205 14.64 7.90 -9.00
C LEU A 205 15.08 7.59 -7.56
N GLY A 206 14.24 6.90 -6.79
CA GLY A 206 14.49 6.60 -5.38
C GLY A 206 14.20 7.76 -4.42
N ALA A 207 13.57 8.84 -4.87
CA ALA A 207 13.13 9.90 -3.96
C ALA A 207 12.09 9.39 -2.96
N ALA A 208 12.14 9.88 -1.71
CA ALA A 208 11.24 9.44 -0.64
C ALA A 208 9.76 9.74 -0.93
N ASN A 209 9.48 10.73 -1.77
CA ASN A 209 8.13 11.15 -2.17
C ASN A 209 7.57 10.40 -3.40
N GLN A 210 8.15 9.24 -3.76
CA GLN A 210 7.65 8.40 -4.85
C GLN A 210 6.49 7.48 -4.46
N TRP A 211 6.40 7.10 -3.18
CA TRP A 211 5.49 6.05 -2.71
C TRP A 211 5.00 6.37 -1.30
N PHE A 212 4.13 7.38 -1.16
CA PHE A 212 3.46 7.62 0.11
C PHE A 212 2.29 6.64 0.27
N PRO A 213 2.30 5.76 1.27
CA PRO A 213 1.25 4.77 1.41
C PRO A 213 -0.07 5.44 1.79
N SER A 214 -1.15 5.05 1.12
CA SER A 214 -2.52 5.31 1.54
C SER A 214 -3.05 4.10 2.28
N THR A 215 -3.41 4.28 3.56
CA THR A 215 -3.88 3.18 4.40
C THR A 215 -5.11 3.56 5.18
N LEU A 216 -6.08 2.64 5.22
CA LEU A 216 -7.16 2.67 6.21
C LEU A 216 -6.72 1.87 7.43
N SER A 217 -7.01 2.37 8.62
CA SER A 217 -6.55 1.71 9.84
C SER A 217 -7.63 1.61 10.90
N LEU A 218 -7.60 0.50 11.62
CA LEU A 218 -8.47 0.19 12.73
C LEU A 218 -7.61 -0.20 13.95
N LEU A 219 -8.07 0.17 15.14
CA LEU A 219 -7.48 -0.30 16.38
C LEU A 219 -8.12 -1.66 16.74
N ALA A 220 -7.29 -2.69 16.85
CA ALA A 220 -7.74 -4.01 17.25
C ALA A 220 -7.83 -4.07 18.78
N LEU A 221 -8.93 -3.54 19.31
CA LEU A 221 -9.32 -3.78 20.69
C LEU A 221 -10.03 -5.14 20.80
N PRO A 222 -9.72 -5.94 21.84
CA PRO A 222 -10.58 -7.04 22.24
C PRO A 222 -11.96 -6.46 22.58
N ARG A 223 -13.02 -7.02 22.00
CA ARG A 223 -14.40 -6.60 22.24
C ARG A 223 -15.24 -7.80 22.65
N GLU A 224 -16.25 -7.51 23.46
CA GLU A 224 -17.43 -8.34 23.73
C GLU A 224 -18.62 -7.93 22.85
N GLU A 225 -18.39 -7.35 21.67
CA GLU A 225 -19.52 -7.07 20.79
C GLU A 225 -20.07 -8.38 20.24
N SER A 226 -21.37 -8.58 20.48
CA SER A 226 -22.20 -9.68 20.01
C SER A 226 -21.69 -10.20 18.68
N ALA A 227 -21.16 -11.43 18.70
CA ALA A 227 -20.67 -12.11 17.51
C ALA A 227 -21.67 -11.92 16.37
N THR A 228 -21.21 -11.44 15.22
CA THR A 228 -22.14 -11.27 14.10
C THR A 228 -22.69 -12.65 13.73
N PRO A 229 -23.93 -12.72 13.23
CA PRO A 229 -24.53 -14.00 12.87
C PRO A 229 -23.63 -14.89 11.99
N GLU A 230 -22.84 -14.27 11.11
CA GLU A 230 -21.90 -14.94 10.21
C GLU A 230 -20.65 -15.49 10.91
N GLU A 231 -20.18 -14.84 11.97
CA GLU A 231 -18.99 -15.28 12.73
C GLU A 231 -19.27 -16.51 13.57
N LEU A 232 -20.54 -16.73 13.95
CA LEU A 232 -21.01 -17.89 14.71
C LEU A 232 -21.24 -19.13 13.83
N VAL A 233 -21.39 -18.96 12.51
CA VAL A 233 -21.70 -20.07 11.58
C VAL A 233 -20.69 -21.23 11.66
N PRO A 234 -19.36 -21.01 11.71
CA PRO A 234 -18.40 -22.10 11.82
C PRO A 234 -18.57 -22.91 13.11
N ASP A 235 -18.77 -22.22 14.24
CA ASP A 235 -18.94 -22.85 15.56
C ASP A 235 -20.28 -23.59 15.64
N LEU A 236 -21.34 -23.01 15.08
CA LEU A 236 -22.66 -23.65 14.96
C LEU A 236 -22.64 -24.89 14.06
N ARG A 237 -21.87 -24.87 12.96
CA ARG A 237 -21.71 -26.04 12.07
C ARG A 237 -20.81 -27.12 12.66
N ALA A 238 -20.02 -26.81 13.69
CA ALA A 238 -19.23 -27.79 14.42
C ALA A 238 -20.07 -28.58 15.44
N LEU A 239 -21.31 -28.16 15.72
CA LEU A 239 -22.24 -28.92 16.55
C LEU A 239 -22.64 -30.25 15.89
N PRO A 240 -23.08 -31.25 16.66
CA PRO A 240 -23.51 -32.54 16.14
C PRO A 240 -24.62 -32.41 15.07
N ASN A 241 -24.60 -33.29 14.08
CA ASN A 241 -25.62 -33.34 13.04
C ASN A 241 -27.03 -33.42 13.66
N GLY A 242 -27.94 -32.55 13.23
CA GLY A 242 -29.31 -32.43 13.75
C GLY A 242 -29.48 -31.49 14.95
N ALA A 243 -28.40 -31.03 15.59
CA ALA A 243 -28.49 -30.06 16.69
C ALA A 243 -29.05 -28.70 16.22
N LEU A 244 -28.73 -28.34 14.98
CA LEU A 244 -29.25 -27.13 14.37
C LEU A 244 -30.73 -27.21 14.04
N ASP A 245 -31.41 -28.36 14.01
CA ASP A 245 -32.83 -28.51 13.61
C ASP A 245 -33.82 -28.25 14.75
N GLY A 246 -33.33 -28.18 15.99
CA GLY A 246 -34.15 -27.98 17.19
C GLY A 246 -34.92 -26.64 17.23
N PRO A 247 -34.25 -25.47 17.17
CA PRO A 247 -34.93 -24.18 17.34
C PRO A 247 -35.77 -23.81 16.10
N GLN A 248 -37.07 -23.59 16.24
CA GLN A 248 -37.96 -23.26 15.10
C GLN A 248 -38.29 -21.76 15.00
N ASP A 249 -38.08 -21.01 16.09
CA ASP A 249 -38.27 -19.57 16.16
C ASP A 249 -37.34 -18.96 17.24
N VAL A 250 -37.40 -17.64 17.40
CA VAL A 250 -36.61 -16.89 18.41
C VAL A 250 -36.95 -17.36 19.83
N SER A 251 -38.17 -17.80 20.10
CA SER A 251 -38.58 -18.22 21.46
C SER A 251 -37.90 -19.53 21.89
N ALA A 252 -37.54 -20.38 20.93
CA ALA A 252 -36.82 -21.63 21.17
C ALA A 252 -35.30 -21.43 21.38
N ILE A 253 -34.77 -20.21 21.18
CA ILE A 253 -33.33 -19.96 21.22
C ILE A 253 -32.75 -20.00 22.63
N GLY A 254 -33.50 -19.63 23.66
CA GLY A 254 -33.04 -19.74 25.05
C GLY A 254 -32.62 -21.17 25.43
N MET A 255 -33.41 -22.18 25.02
CA MET A 255 -33.07 -23.59 25.25
C MET A 255 -31.91 -24.05 24.37
N PHE A 256 -31.87 -23.61 23.11
CA PHE A 256 -30.77 -23.90 22.19
C PHE A 256 -29.44 -23.36 22.70
N ARG A 257 -29.40 -22.13 23.26
CA ARG A 257 -28.21 -21.53 23.88
C ARG A 257 -27.62 -22.46 24.94
N MET A 258 -28.44 -22.89 25.91
CA MET A 258 -27.98 -23.78 26.97
C MET A 258 -27.43 -25.12 26.43
N MET A 259 -28.09 -25.69 25.42
CA MET A 259 -27.63 -26.93 24.79
C MET A 259 -26.31 -26.71 24.03
N ALA A 260 -26.21 -25.66 23.23
CA ALA A 260 -25.04 -25.34 22.42
C ALA A 260 -23.82 -25.02 23.29
N SER A 261 -23.96 -24.18 24.33
CA SER A 261 -22.88 -23.86 25.28
C SER A 261 -22.37 -25.11 26.00
N ASN A 262 -23.27 -26.01 26.40
CA ASN A 262 -22.90 -27.27 27.05
C ASN A 262 -22.20 -28.27 26.11
N ILE A 263 -22.66 -28.39 24.87
CA ILE A 263 -22.08 -29.33 23.88
C ILE A 263 -20.72 -28.83 23.40
N ALA A 264 -20.63 -27.55 23.06
CA ALA A 264 -19.40 -26.94 22.57
C ALA A 264 -18.43 -26.55 23.69
N GLN A 265 -18.82 -26.72 24.97
CA GLN A 265 -18.01 -26.36 26.14
C GLN A 265 -17.47 -24.93 26.04
N THR A 266 -18.34 -23.99 25.69
CA THR A 266 -17.99 -22.60 25.38
C THR A 266 -19.01 -21.64 25.97
N ASP A 267 -18.51 -20.48 26.40
CA ASP A 267 -19.28 -19.33 26.90
C ASP A 267 -19.67 -18.36 25.78
N VAL A 268 -19.28 -18.64 24.52
CA VAL A 268 -19.46 -17.74 23.37
C VAL A 268 -20.92 -17.37 23.11
N PHE A 269 -21.88 -18.21 23.48
CA PHE A 269 -23.31 -17.98 23.23
C PHE A 269 -24.07 -17.33 24.38
N ASP A 270 -23.46 -17.23 25.57
CA ASP A 270 -24.17 -16.94 26.82
C ASP A 270 -24.64 -15.47 26.89
N ASP A 271 -23.84 -14.54 26.37
CA ASP A 271 -24.10 -13.10 26.39
C ASP A 271 -24.69 -12.54 25.07
N LEU A 272 -25.10 -13.40 24.13
CA LEU A 272 -25.66 -12.97 22.84
C LEU A 272 -27.15 -12.65 22.93
N PRO A 273 -27.68 -11.62 22.25
CA PRO A 273 -29.12 -11.45 22.08
C PRO A 273 -29.75 -12.64 21.33
N ASP A 274 -30.95 -13.05 21.73
CA ASP A 274 -31.66 -14.20 21.16
C ASP A 274 -31.87 -14.05 19.63
N GLU A 275 -32.12 -12.82 19.17
CA GLU A 275 -32.32 -12.51 17.74
C GLU A 275 -31.05 -12.71 16.91
N VAL A 276 -29.88 -12.42 17.49
CA VAL A 276 -28.58 -12.56 16.83
C VAL A 276 -28.22 -14.03 16.69
N LEU A 277 -28.41 -14.80 17.78
CA LEU A 277 -28.17 -16.24 17.77
C LEU A 277 -29.17 -16.97 16.86
N TRP A 278 -30.44 -16.55 16.82
CA TRP A 278 -31.42 -17.07 15.86
C TRP A 278 -30.97 -16.87 14.42
N ARG A 279 -30.53 -15.64 14.10
CA ARG A 279 -30.06 -15.29 12.76
C ARG A 279 -28.86 -16.12 12.34
N ALA A 280 -27.95 -16.40 13.28
CA ALA A 280 -26.79 -17.24 13.05
C ALA A 280 -27.17 -18.69 12.72
N VAL A 281 -28.17 -19.24 13.43
CA VAL A 281 -28.69 -20.59 13.18
C VAL A 281 -29.32 -20.68 11.79
N GLN A 282 -30.12 -19.69 11.37
CA GLN A 282 -30.69 -19.62 10.02
C GLN A 282 -29.60 -19.62 8.93
N LEU A 283 -28.54 -18.82 9.11
CA LEU A 283 -27.40 -18.80 8.20
C LEU A 283 -26.61 -20.12 8.19
N ALA A 284 -26.49 -20.78 9.34
CA ALA A 284 -25.82 -22.07 9.46
C ALA A 284 -26.57 -23.19 8.73
N ARG A 285 -27.92 -23.18 8.80
CA ARG A 285 -28.85 -24.08 8.07
C ARG A 285 -28.87 -23.86 6.56
N GLY A 286 -28.44 -22.69 6.09
CA GLY A 286 -28.50 -22.32 4.68
C GLY A 286 -29.85 -21.72 4.27
N ASP A 287 -30.64 -21.25 5.23
CA ASP A 287 -31.88 -20.54 4.95
C ASP A 287 -31.57 -19.25 4.17
N SER A 288 -32.35 -18.98 3.13
CA SER A 288 -32.20 -17.75 2.34
C SER A 288 -32.79 -16.59 3.12
N VAL A 289 -31.94 -15.95 3.91
CA VAL A 289 -32.37 -14.82 4.70
C VAL A 289 -32.35 -13.53 3.85
N PRO A 290 -33.38 -12.65 3.93
CA PRO A 290 -33.34 -11.38 3.23
C PRO A 290 -32.12 -10.61 3.71
N ASN A 291 -31.20 -10.37 2.77
CA ASN A 291 -30.00 -9.62 3.02
C ASN A 291 -30.43 -8.15 3.02
N VAL A 292 -30.88 -7.64 4.18
CA VAL A 292 -30.95 -6.19 4.38
C VAL A 292 -29.50 -5.74 4.55
N VAL A 293 -28.77 -5.72 3.44
CA VAL A 293 -27.55 -4.95 3.32
C VAL A 293 -28.02 -3.52 3.26
N THR A 294 -28.34 -2.94 4.42
CA THR A 294 -28.31 -1.49 4.55
C THR A 294 -26.92 -1.13 4.06
N ALA A 295 -26.84 -0.40 2.94
CA ALA A 295 -25.56 0.05 2.42
C ALA A 295 -24.79 0.66 3.60
N PRO A 296 -23.57 0.17 3.91
CA PRO A 296 -22.85 0.72 5.04
C PRO A 296 -22.77 2.22 4.81
N GLU A 297 -23.35 3.00 5.72
CA GLU A 297 -23.25 4.46 5.65
C GLU A 297 -21.77 4.78 5.42
N LYS A 298 -21.49 5.69 4.48
CA LYS A 298 -20.11 6.11 4.19
C LYS A 298 -19.51 6.68 5.47
N ARG A 299 -18.79 5.84 6.22
CA ARG A 299 -17.98 6.25 7.38
C ARG A 299 -16.69 6.86 6.85
N THR A 300 -16.81 8.07 6.32
CA THR A 300 -15.67 8.85 5.83
C THR A 300 -15.02 9.68 6.92
N ASP A 301 -15.72 9.97 8.03
CA ASP A 301 -15.16 10.75 9.14
C ASP A 301 -14.28 9.86 10.05
N PRO A 302 -12.97 10.16 10.18
CA PRO A 302 -12.06 9.49 11.12
C PRO A 302 -12.60 9.35 12.55
N ARG A 303 -13.43 10.29 13.02
CA ARG A 303 -14.02 10.29 14.37
C ARG A 303 -15.07 9.19 14.52
N THR A 304 -15.84 8.92 13.46
CA THR A 304 -16.88 7.86 13.44
C THR A 304 -16.27 6.46 13.30
N ILE A 305 -15.11 6.36 12.64
CA ILE A 305 -14.37 5.10 12.49
C ILE A 305 -13.85 4.60 13.85
N LEU A 306 -13.39 5.52 14.71
CA LEU A 306 -12.82 5.22 16.02
C LEU A 306 -13.82 5.27 17.18
N ALA A 307 -15.06 5.69 16.93
CA ALA A 307 -16.13 5.72 17.94
C ALA A 307 -16.31 4.36 18.67
N PRO A 308 -16.23 3.21 17.99
CA PRO A 308 -16.36 1.94 18.68
C PRO A 308 -15.20 1.70 19.67
N GLU A 309 -13.97 2.08 19.31
CA GLU A 309 -12.81 1.96 20.18
C GLU A 309 -12.80 2.97 21.31
N TRP A 310 -13.34 4.16 21.06
CA TRP A 310 -13.60 5.17 22.07
C TRP A 310 -14.51 4.63 23.19
N THR A 311 -15.60 3.96 22.84
CA THR A 311 -16.53 3.36 23.82
C THR A 311 -15.84 2.36 24.75
N VAL A 312 -14.91 1.55 24.22
CA VAL A 312 -14.15 0.58 25.03
C VAL A 312 -13.14 1.30 25.94
N LEU A 313 -12.43 2.31 25.43
CA LEU A 313 -11.44 3.04 26.21
C LEU A 313 -12.04 4.00 27.24
N THR A 314 -13.34 4.32 27.12
CA THR A 314 -14.07 5.15 28.09
C THR A 314 -14.66 4.34 29.25
N ASP A 315 -14.77 3.01 29.09
CA ASP A 315 -15.34 2.11 30.09
C ASP A 315 -14.23 1.33 30.81
N GLU A 316 -14.01 1.67 32.09
CA GLU A 316 -12.95 1.07 32.92
C GLU A 316 -13.07 -0.43 33.07
N GLN A 317 -14.28 -0.96 33.22
CA GLN A 317 -14.48 -2.40 33.37
C GLN A 317 -14.07 -3.12 32.08
N LYS A 318 -14.46 -2.57 30.92
CA LYS A 318 -14.18 -3.17 29.62
C LYS A 318 -12.69 -3.19 29.28
N TYR A 319 -11.98 -2.06 29.40
CA TYR A 319 -10.56 -2.07 29.05
C TYR A 319 -9.69 -2.80 30.08
N MET A 320 -10.05 -2.80 31.37
CA MET A 320 -9.28 -3.53 32.39
C MET A 320 -9.44 -5.04 32.26
N ARG A 321 -10.64 -5.55 31.89
CA ARG A 321 -10.88 -6.99 31.65
C ARG A 321 -9.93 -7.57 30.60
N HIS A 322 -9.60 -6.78 29.58
CA HIS A 322 -8.72 -7.21 28.48
C HIS A 322 -7.26 -6.76 28.64
N SER A 323 -6.95 -5.97 29.66
CA SER A 323 -5.59 -5.49 29.91
C SER A 323 -4.71 -6.65 30.38
N GLY A 324 -3.61 -6.90 29.66
CA GLY A 324 -2.71 -8.03 29.93
C GLY A 324 -2.75 -9.14 28.87
N MET A 325 -3.67 -9.05 27.90
CA MET A 325 -3.62 -9.87 26.71
C MET A 325 -2.38 -9.57 25.86
N ALA A 326 -1.98 -10.52 25.01
CA ALA A 326 -0.79 -10.40 24.18
C ALA A 326 -0.76 -9.14 23.30
N ASP A 327 -1.91 -8.59 22.93
CA ASP A 327 -2.03 -7.49 21.95
C ASP A 327 -2.63 -6.19 22.52
N PHE A 328 -2.94 -6.13 23.82
CA PHE A 328 -3.57 -4.96 24.45
C PHE A 328 -3.16 -4.78 25.93
N ARG A 329 -2.78 -3.56 26.30
CA ARG A 329 -2.51 -3.17 27.69
C ARG A 329 -2.89 -1.72 27.90
N ALA A 330 -3.80 -1.49 28.85
CA ALA A 330 -4.25 -0.18 29.26
C ALA A 330 -4.32 -0.10 30.79
N ALA A 331 -4.11 1.09 31.35
CA ALA A 331 -4.21 1.35 32.79
C ALA A 331 -4.79 2.74 33.04
N ARG A 332 -5.63 2.85 34.07
CA ARG A 332 -6.07 4.17 34.56
C ARG A 332 -4.89 4.92 35.16
N ARG A 333 -4.87 6.24 34.96
CA ARG A 333 -3.90 7.16 35.54
C ARG A 333 -4.63 8.32 36.20
N ASP A 334 -3.98 8.88 37.21
CA ASP A 334 -4.48 10.07 37.88
C ASP A 334 -4.47 11.26 36.90
N VAL A 335 -5.52 12.07 36.98
CA VAL A 335 -5.61 13.32 36.23
C VAL A 335 -4.73 14.34 36.97
N PRO A 336 -3.77 15.00 36.30
CA PRO A 336 -2.98 16.05 36.94
C PRO A 336 -3.88 17.17 37.50
N ASP A 337 -3.53 17.72 38.66
CA ASP A 337 -4.35 18.70 39.38
C ASP A 337 -4.79 19.89 38.51
N LEU A 338 -3.90 20.36 37.63
CA LEU A 338 -4.16 21.44 36.67
C LEU A 338 -5.31 21.16 35.69
N LEU A 339 -5.68 19.89 35.47
CA LEU A 339 -6.68 19.45 34.51
C LEU A 339 -7.96 18.89 35.17
N SER A 340 -8.00 18.84 36.51
CA SER A 340 -9.08 18.24 37.30
C SER A 340 -10.48 18.81 37.05
N GLY A 341 -10.59 20.05 36.53
CA GLY A 341 -11.86 20.69 36.16
C GLY A 341 -12.30 20.49 34.71
N VAL A 342 -11.49 19.85 33.86
CA VAL A 342 -11.74 19.70 32.41
C VAL A 342 -11.68 18.25 31.96
N VAL A 343 -10.85 17.42 32.62
CA VAL A 343 -10.63 16.02 32.26
C VAL A 343 -11.15 15.12 33.37
N ALA A 344 -12.13 14.26 33.05
CA ALA A 344 -12.74 13.35 34.03
C ALA A 344 -11.87 12.12 34.36
N ALA A 345 -11.09 11.62 33.38
CA ALA A 345 -10.24 10.45 33.55
C ALA A 345 -9.09 10.43 32.54
N THR A 346 -7.97 9.80 32.91
CA THR A 346 -6.85 9.55 32.01
C THR A 346 -6.62 8.04 31.89
N VAL A 347 -6.52 7.54 30.65
CA VAL A 347 -6.22 6.13 30.36
C VAL A 347 -4.90 6.05 29.59
N ALA A 348 -3.91 5.36 30.16
CA ALA A 348 -2.64 5.10 29.52
C ALA A 348 -2.72 3.78 28.73
N VAL A 349 -2.67 3.85 27.40
CA VAL A 349 -2.60 2.68 26.53
C VAL A 349 -1.13 2.37 26.22
N GLU A 350 -0.57 1.38 26.91
CA GLU A 350 0.86 1.02 26.80
C GLU A 350 1.14 0.16 25.57
N LYS A 351 0.19 -0.70 25.21
CA LYS A 351 0.29 -1.60 24.06
C LYS A 351 -1.05 -1.68 23.36
N LEU A 352 -1.03 -1.48 22.04
CA LEU A 352 -2.23 -1.60 21.23
C LEU A 352 -1.89 -2.13 19.84
N LYS A 353 -2.69 -3.07 19.38
CA LYS A 353 -2.59 -3.58 18.03
C LYS A 353 -3.33 -2.68 17.05
N LYS A 354 -2.63 -2.25 16.00
CA LYS A 354 -3.21 -1.52 14.87
C LYS A 354 -3.23 -2.45 13.66
N VAL A 355 -4.36 -2.54 12.98
CA VAL A 355 -4.49 -3.27 11.72
C VAL A 355 -4.74 -2.26 10.62
N ASN A 356 -3.99 -2.37 9.54
CA ASN A 356 -4.05 -1.46 8.41
C ASN A 356 -4.45 -2.23 7.15
N ALA A 357 -5.24 -1.63 6.28
CA ALA A 357 -5.41 -2.04 4.90
C ALA A 357 -4.67 -1.04 4.01
N PHE A 358 -3.79 -1.53 3.15
CA PHE A 358 -3.16 -0.71 2.12
C PHE A 358 -4.16 -0.55 0.97
N ILE A 359 -4.61 0.69 0.74
CA ILE A 359 -5.66 1.00 -0.25
C ILE A 359 -5.10 1.67 -1.50
N GLY A 360 -3.83 2.08 -1.49
CA GLY A 360 -3.18 2.73 -2.62
C GLY A 360 -1.96 3.50 -2.16
N PHE A 361 -1.49 4.41 -3.00
CA PHE A 361 -0.40 5.31 -2.65
C PHE A 361 -0.53 6.61 -3.43
N THR A 362 0.05 7.68 -2.90
CA THR A 362 0.20 8.95 -3.59
C THR A 362 1.67 9.20 -3.93
N ARG A 363 1.90 10.14 -4.85
CA ARG A 363 3.23 10.63 -5.22
C ARG A 363 3.27 12.13 -5.00
N ILE A 364 4.49 12.68 -4.87
CA ILE A 364 4.76 14.11 -4.63
C ILE A 364 4.39 14.54 -3.20
N ASP A 365 3.12 14.39 -2.81
CA ASP A 365 2.62 14.74 -1.47
C ASP A 365 1.93 13.55 -0.81
N ALA A 366 2.03 13.49 0.52
CA ALA A 366 1.26 12.57 1.34
C ALA A 366 -0.19 13.06 1.45
N LEU A 367 -1.12 12.13 1.61
CA LEU A 367 -2.56 12.41 1.78
C LEU A 367 -2.85 13.33 2.97
N ASP A 368 -2.01 13.25 4.00
CA ASP A 368 -2.16 13.87 5.31
C ASP A 368 -2.00 15.40 5.29
N ARG A 369 -1.53 15.97 4.18
CA ARG A 369 -1.09 17.37 4.11
C ARG A 369 -2.14 18.36 3.63
N MET A 370 -3.24 17.92 3.03
CA MET A 370 -4.30 18.78 2.50
C MET A 370 -5.64 18.03 2.53
N ASP A 371 -6.75 18.76 2.54
CA ASP A 371 -8.15 18.29 2.62
C ASP A 371 -8.59 17.56 1.32
N ASP A 372 -7.75 16.64 0.81
CA ASP A 372 -7.70 16.30 -0.61
C ASP A 372 -8.33 14.95 -0.98
N ALA A 373 -8.97 15.00 -2.15
CA ALA A 373 -9.80 13.98 -2.77
C ALA A 373 -9.14 12.61 -2.94
N ALA A 374 -9.95 11.56 -2.79
CA ALA A 374 -9.62 10.16 -3.12
C ALA A 374 -9.05 9.98 -4.54
N GLU A 375 -9.26 10.97 -5.42
CA GLU A 375 -8.79 11.02 -6.81
C GLU A 375 -7.26 11.08 -6.95
N ARG A 376 -6.51 11.53 -5.92
CA ARG A 376 -5.04 11.56 -5.95
C ARG A 376 -4.38 10.21 -5.72
N VAL A 377 -5.14 9.22 -5.26
CA VAL A 377 -4.63 7.89 -4.95
C VAL A 377 -4.42 7.11 -6.24
N ALA A 378 -3.17 6.75 -6.53
CA ALA A 378 -2.85 5.97 -7.71
C ALA A 378 -3.54 4.59 -7.63
N PRO A 379 -4.23 4.15 -8.71
CA PRO A 379 -5.01 2.92 -8.71
C PRO A 379 -4.11 1.68 -8.57
N LEU A 380 -4.59 0.66 -7.86
CA LEU A 380 -3.89 -0.61 -7.69
C LEU A 380 -4.16 -1.61 -8.83
N THR A 381 -5.24 -1.41 -9.57
CA THR A 381 -5.69 -2.24 -10.69
C THR A 381 -6.10 -1.37 -11.87
N ARG A 382 -6.13 -1.96 -13.08
CA ARG A 382 -6.41 -1.20 -14.31
C ARG A 382 -7.82 -0.64 -14.41
N ASP A 383 -8.77 -1.28 -13.72
CA ASP A 383 -10.17 -0.86 -13.61
C ASP A 383 -10.40 0.14 -12.46
N GLY A 384 -9.37 0.44 -11.67
CA GLY A 384 -9.46 1.32 -10.49
C GLY A 384 -10.35 0.78 -9.37
N ARG A 385 -10.87 -0.45 -9.49
CA ARG A 385 -11.87 -1.04 -8.59
C ARG A 385 -11.47 -2.46 -8.17
N PRO A 386 -10.36 -2.61 -7.43
CA PRO A 386 -9.94 -3.93 -6.98
C PRO A 386 -10.99 -4.56 -6.07
N THR A 387 -11.20 -5.86 -6.24
CA THR A 387 -12.07 -6.68 -5.38
C THR A 387 -11.35 -7.14 -4.11
N TRP A 388 -10.06 -6.87 -3.98
CA TRP A 388 -9.21 -7.31 -2.88
C TRP A 388 -8.22 -6.23 -2.45
N TYR A 389 -7.85 -6.23 -1.17
CA TYR A 389 -6.79 -5.37 -0.62
C TYR A 389 -5.85 -6.12 0.32
N LEU A 390 -4.67 -5.54 0.59
CA LEU A 390 -3.63 -6.15 1.41
C LEU A 390 -3.74 -5.68 2.88
N PRO A 391 -3.96 -6.58 3.86
CA PRO A 391 -3.91 -6.24 5.26
C PRO A 391 -2.46 -6.30 5.78
N ARG A 392 -2.10 -5.33 6.61
CA ARG A 392 -0.85 -5.32 7.39
C ARG A 392 -1.15 -5.18 8.86
N ARG A 393 -0.58 -6.08 9.67
CA ARG A 393 -0.63 -5.99 11.13
C ARG A 393 0.58 -5.21 11.64
N THR A 394 0.36 -4.28 12.56
CA THR A 394 1.44 -3.55 13.22
C THR A 394 1.12 -3.45 14.70
N VAL A 395 2.01 -3.97 15.55
CA VAL A 395 1.90 -3.80 16.99
C VAL A 395 2.50 -2.45 17.34
N VAL A 396 1.68 -1.55 17.90
CA VAL A 396 2.13 -0.25 18.36
C VAL A 396 2.47 -0.39 19.85
N LYS A 397 3.73 -0.14 20.20
CA LYS A 397 4.12 0.09 21.59
C LYS A 397 4.12 1.60 21.81
N ALA A 398 3.38 2.08 22.79
CA ALA A 398 3.52 3.48 23.19
C ALA A 398 4.91 3.65 23.79
N CYS A 399 5.76 4.49 23.19
CA CYS A 399 6.94 4.97 23.87
C CYS A 399 6.47 5.85 25.02
N SER A 400 6.85 5.48 26.24
CA SER A 400 6.72 6.34 27.40
C SER A 400 7.49 7.65 27.16
N CYS A 401 6.78 8.76 27.27
CA CYS A 401 7.30 10.12 27.41
C CYS A 401 8.00 10.74 26.18
N GLY A 402 7.21 11.49 25.40
CA GLY A 402 7.68 12.57 24.53
C GLY A 402 6.64 13.68 24.59
N SER A 403 6.93 14.73 25.37
CA SER A 403 6.04 15.87 25.61
C SER A 403 5.57 16.51 24.30
N MET A 404 4.31 16.27 23.93
CA MET A 404 3.61 17.04 22.91
C MET A 404 3.20 18.36 23.55
N LYS A 405 4.02 19.41 23.34
CA LYS A 405 3.55 20.80 23.49
C LYS A 405 2.58 21.06 22.35
N LEU A 406 1.28 21.10 22.66
CA LEU A 406 0.29 21.79 21.85
C LEU A 406 0.40 23.27 22.21
N SER A 407 0.87 24.07 21.25
CA SER A 407 0.75 25.53 21.23
C SER A 407 -0.47 25.92 20.43
#